data_AF-A0A536VEX5-F1
#
_entry.id   AF-A0A536VEX5-F1
#
_cell.length_a   1.000
_cell.length_b   1.000
_cell.length_c   1.000
_cell.angle_alpha   90.00
_cell.angle_beta   90.00
_cell.angle_gamma   90.00
#
_symmetry.space_group_name_H-M   'P 1'
#
loop_
_entity.id
_entity.type
_entity.pdbx_description
1 polymer ?
#
loop_
_entity_poly.entity_id
_entity_poly.type
_entity_poly.pdbx_seq_one_letter_code
_entity_poly.pdbx_strand_id
1 'polypeptide(L)'
;MRAVRAVREDLSGKRDHARAAPAAHRAGEAGGRSQRSRAVQLRALRQALRHAPDGKQHARQAHRPFDVRGRRLAETAADVRRLPRGGHDGQQGRDLDTGRQEVTATVTPLEFHAPLVQEDEARAGYYALLGRLFYAGPDAQLLGIIANADEIVAGAEQSALASAWNALATAARAMEAEAACLEYDEILVGTGKAEVTPYASYYLVGTGREKILARLRGELLGLGLARSEAAHEPEDHMAGLFDVMRHLISLGSEDAALQRQQGFFERYIARSYPGFCGAISKSEKANFYRHVAHFTESFLMVEAEALKVF
;
A
#
# COMPACT_ATOMS: atom_id res chain seq x y z
N MET A 1 -23.68 -33.35 -66.68
CA MET A 1 -23.74 -32.35 -67.77
C MET A 1 -24.27 -31.03 -67.20
N ARG A 2 -23.74 -29.89 -67.71
CA ARG A 2 -24.13 -28.45 -67.60
C ARG A 2 -25.61 -28.15 -67.23
N ALA A 3 -26.02 -27.02 -66.63
CA ALA A 3 -25.65 -25.59 -66.77
C ALA A 3 -26.14 -24.80 -65.51
N VAL A 4 -25.45 -23.79 -64.97
CA VAL A 4 -25.41 -22.33 -65.32
C VAL A 4 -26.77 -21.60 -65.40
N ARG A 5 -27.07 -20.87 -64.30
CA ARG A 5 -27.53 -19.46 -64.12
C ARG A 5 -28.43 -18.76 -65.16
N ALA A 6 -29.52 -18.15 -64.67
CA ALA A 6 -29.95 -16.72 -64.78
C ALA A 6 -31.43 -16.61 -64.31
N VAL A 7 -31.91 -15.61 -63.57
CA VAL A 7 -32.40 -14.27 -63.99
C VAL A 7 -32.94 -13.61 -62.69
N ARG A 8 -32.35 -12.54 -62.13
CA ARG A 8 -32.71 -11.09 -62.22
C ARG A 8 -34.20 -10.76 -62.05
N GLU A 9 -34.56 -9.98 -61.02
CA GLU A 9 -35.07 -8.59 -61.07
C GLU A 9 -36.50 -8.61 -60.44
N ASP A 10 -37.04 -7.66 -59.68
CA ASP A 10 -36.61 -6.35 -59.19
C ASP A 10 -37.73 -5.82 -58.24
N LEU A 11 -37.44 -4.72 -57.53
CA LEU A 11 -38.33 -3.72 -56.92
C LEU A 11 -38.96 -4.01 -55.53
N SER A 12 -38.73 -3.26 -54.44
CA SER A 12 -38.71 -1.80 -54.16
C SER A 12 -40.04 -1.22 -53.65
N GLY A 13 -40.07 -0.80 -52.38
CA GLY A 13 -41.02 0.17 -51.81
C GLY A 13 -40.67 0.48 -50.33
N LYS A 14 -39.81 1.47 -50.04
CA LYS A 14 -40.12 2.84 -49.57
C LYS A 14 -41.04 2.87 -48.32
N ARG A 15 -40.50 3.23 -47.13
CA ARG A 15 -40.43 4.60 -46.51
C ARG A 15 -41.72 4.90 -45.70
N ASP A 16 -41.75 5.41 -44.46
CA ASP A 16 -41.05 6.58 -43.88
C ASP A 16 -41.22 6.71 -42.33
N HIS A 17 -40.24 7.41 -41.74
CA HIS A 17 -40.21 8.41 -40.64
C HIS A 17 -41.01 8.32 -39.32
N ALA A 18 -40.31 8.57 -38.20
CA ALA A 18 -40.62 9.66 -37.25
C ALA A 18 -39.42 10.03 -36.33
N ARG A 19 -39.36 11.29 -35.91
CA ARG A 19 -38.22 12.04 -35.34
C ARG A 19 -38.58 12.61 -33.95
N ALA A 20 -37.53 12.88 -33.16
CA ALA A 20 -37.38 13.91 -32.10
C ALA A 20 -37.74 13.60 -30.63
N ALA A 21 -36.76 13.87 -29.75
CA ALA A 21 -36.87 14.08 -28.29
C ALA A 21 -37.38 15.50 -27.95
N PRO A 22 -37.76 15.82 -26.69
CA PRO A 22 -36.78 16.36 -25.72
C PRO A 22 -37.04 16.03 -24.21
N ALA A 23 -36.14 16.56 -23.37
CA ALA A 23 -35.85 16.30 -21.96
C ALA A 23 -36.85 16.82 -20.89
N ALA A 24 -36.77 16.26 -19.67
CA ALA A 24 -36.93 17.01 -18.40
C ALA A 24 -36.32 16.26 -17.18
N HIS A 25 -35.81 17.07 -16.25
CA HIS A 25 -34.99 16.81 -15.05
C HIS A 25 -35.65 16.05 -13.87
N ARG A 26 -34.81 15.75 -12.86
CA ARG A 26 -35.07 14.95 -11.65
C ARG A 26 -33.79 14.57 -10.86
N ALA A 27 -33.21 15.50 -10.11
CA ALA A 27 -31.97 15.37 -9.32
C ALA A 27 -32.12 14.64 -7.96
N GLY A 28 -30.98 14.20 -7.40
CA GLY A 28 -30.77 13.73 -6.01
C GLY A 28 -30.36 12.25 -5.94
N GLU A 29 -29.29 11.77 -5.32
CA GLU A 29 -28.35 12.31 -4.32
C GLU A 29 -26.98 11.64 -4.56
N ALA A 30 -25.92 12.43 -4.66
CA ALA A 30 -24.54 11.95 -4.64
C ALA A 30 -23.83 12.66 -3.48
N GLY A 31 -23.51 11.91 -2.42
CA GLY A 31 -22.75 12.43 -1.28
C GLY A 31 -22.81 11.47 -0.10
N GLY A 32 -21.82 10.58 0.03
CA GLY A 32 -21.64 9.80 1.27
C GLY A 32 -21.00 8.41 1.13
N ARG A 33 -20.92 7.82 -0.08
CA ARG A 33 -20.37 6.45 -0.23
C ARG A 33 -18.85 6.36 -0.26
N SER A 34 -18.13 7.38 -0.74
CA SER A 34 -16.68 7.30 -0.96
C SER A 34 -15.87 7.17 0.35
N GLN A 35 -16.12 8.04 1.34
CA GLN A 35 -15.42 7.95 2.64
C GLN A 35 -15.77 6.67 3.41
N ARG A 36 -17.02 6.21 3.36
CA ARG A 36 -17.44 4.96 4.01
C ARG A 36 -16.80 3.73 3.37
N SER A 37 -16.72 3.67 2.03
CA SER A 37 -16.05 2.56 1.33
C SER A 37 -14.55 2.56 1.61
N ARG A 38 -13.90 3.74 1.61
CA ARG A 38 -12.47 3.89 1.99
C ARG A 38 -12.16 3.42 3.41
N ALA A 39 -12.96 3.85 4.40
CA ALA A 39 -12.80 3.42 5.78
C ALA A 39 -13.00 1.91 5.95
N VAL A 40 -13.87 1.29 5.14
CA VAL A 40 -14.08 -0.17 5.12
C VAL A 40 -12.88 -0.91 4.53
N GLN A 41 -12.25 -0.40 3.47
CA GLN A 41 -11.03 -1.01 2.89
C GLN A 41 -9.82 -0.91 3.81
N LEU A 42 -9.67 0.22 4.52
CA LEU A 42 -8.63 0.40 5.52
C LEU A 42 -8.90 -0.44 6.79
N ARG A 43 -10.17 -0.62 7.17
CA ARG A 43 -10.54 -1.58 8.22
C ARG A 43 -10.21 -3.02 7.82
N ALA A 44 -10.42 -3.38 6.56
CA ALA A 44 -10.01 -4.65 6.00
C ALA A 44 -8.49 -4.85 6.12
N LEU A 45 -7.69 -3.84 5.76
CA LEU A 45 -6.24 -3.81 5.93
C LEU A 45 -5.82 -4.04 7.40
N ARG A 46 -6.55 -3.50 8.38
CA ARG A 46 -6.30 -3.71 9.83
C ARG A 46 -6.64 -5.12 10.33
N GLN A 47 -7.60 -5.81 9.73
CA GLN A 47 -8.07 -7.11 10.23
C GLN A 47 -7.08 -8.25 9.97
N ALA A 48 -6.37 -8.20 8.84
CA ALA A 48 -5.40 -9.24 8.44
C ALA A 48 -4.14 -9.30 9.31
N LEU A 49 -3.83 -8.22 10.04
CA LEU A 49 -2.59 -8.08 10.82
C LEU A 49 -2.80 -8.18 12.34
N ARG A 50 -4.01 -8.53 12.80
CA ARG A 50 -4.33 -8.56 14.25
C ARG A 50 -3.45 -9.51 15.06
N HIS A 51 -2.77 -10.46 14.41
CA HIS A 51 -1.79 -11.34 15.05
C HIS A 51 -0.47 -11.52 14.27
N ALA A 52 -0.06 -10.55 13.44
CA ALA A 52 1.31 -10.58 12.95
C ALA A 52 2.26 -10.40 14.15
N PRO A 53 3.13 -11.38 14.48
CA PRO A 53 4.04 -11.23 15.61
C PRO A 53 4.90 -10.01 15.35
N ASP A 54 5.17 -9.22 16.39
CA ASP A 54 6.02 -8.03 16.37
C ASP A 54 7.32 -8.30 15.58
N GLY A 55 7.30 -7.99 14.27
CA GLY A 55 8.43 -8.17 13.36
C GLY A 55 9.60 -7.24 13.71
N LYS A 56 9.42 -6.38 14.73
CA LYS A 56 10.40 -5.44 15.26
C LYS A 56 11.67 -6.16 15.77
N GLN A 57 11.59 -7.42 16.19
CA GLN A 57 12.75 -8.18 16.69
C GLN A 57 13.36 -9.15 15.65
N HIS A 58 12.57 -9.73 14.75
CA HIS A 58 13.04 -10.80 13.86
C HIS A 58 13.33 -10.35 12.41
N ALA A 59 12.87 -9.15 12.00
CA ALA A 59 13.27 -8.53 10.73
C ALA A 59 14.70 -7.96 10.74
N ARG A 60 15.51 -8.28 11.76
CA ARG A 60 16.96 -8.03 11.78
C ARG A 60 17.76 -9.10 11.05
N GLN A 61 17.16 -10.26 10.76
CA GLN A 61 17.87 -11.41 10.16
C GLN A 61 17.55 -11.65 8.67
N ALA A 62 16.48 -11.05 8.12
CA ALA A 62 16.29 -11.02 6.67
C ALA A 62 17.18 -9.92 6.09
N HIS A 63 18.08 -10.28 5.18
CA HIS A 63 18.96 -9.35 4.46
C HIS A 63 18.10 -8.26 3.78
N ARG A 64 18.03 -7.07 4.41
CA ARG A 64 17.34 -5.93 3.84
C ARG A 64 18.19 -5.38 2.70
N PRO A 65 17.62 -5.10 1.51
CA PRO A 65 18.36 -4.46 0.43
C PRO A 65 18.90 -3.07 0.83
N PHE A 66 18.26 -2.39 1.80
CA PHE A 66 18.70 -1.12 2.36
C PHE A 66 18.94 -1.22 3.87
N ASP A 67 20.19 -1.01 4.29
CA ASP A 67 20.59 -0.97 5.70
C ASP A 67 20.49 0.46 6.25
N VAL A 68 19.58 0.66 7.20
CA VAL A 68 19.46 1.93 7.95
C VAL A 68 20.50 1.93 9.07
N ARG A 69 21.73 2.36 8.80
CA ARG A 69 22.68 2.70 9.87
C ARG A 69 22.36 4.10 10.40
N GLY A 70 21.50 4.16 11.40
CA GLY A 70 21.28 5.36 12.20
C GLY A 70 22.60 5.77 12.87
N ARG A 71 23.16 6.92 12.47
CA ARG A 71 24.30 7.54 13.15
C ARG A 71 23.81 8.04 14.51
N ARG A 72 24.08 7.29 15.60
CA ARG A 72 23.87 7.80 16.96
C ARG A 72 24.83 8.97 17.18
N LEU A 73 24.27 10.17 17.33
CA LEU A 73 24.94 11.24 18.05
C LEU A 73 24.93 10.86 19.53
N ALA A 74 26.12 10.83 20.11
CA ALA A 74 26.37 10.44 21.49
C ALA A 74 25.68 11.37 22.49
N GLU A 75 25.24 10.78 23.59
CA GLU A 75 24.66 11.40 24.77
C GLU A 75 25.62 12.42 25.41
N THR A 76 25.06 13.50 25.95
CA THR A 76 25.65 14.19 27.11
C THR A 76 24.64 14.24 28.24
N ALA A 77 25.14 13.85 29.41
CA ALA A 77 24.41 13.49 30.61
C ALA A 77 23.72 14.66 31.33
N ALA A 78 22.77 14.26 32.18
CA ALA A 78 22.00 15.04 33.12
C ALA A 78 22.84 15.85 34.12
N ASP A 79 22.32 16.99 34.56
CA ASP A 79 22.51 17.44 35.94
C ASP A 79 21.25 18.14 36.47
N VAL A 80 20.66 17.51 37.49
CA VAL A 80 19.45 17.95 38.20
C VAL A 80 19.91 18.51 39.52
N ARG A 81 19.89 19.84 39.73
CA ARG A 81 20.03 20.42 41.08
C ARG A 81 19.23 21.71 41.31
N ARG A 82 18.34 21.56 42.30
CA ARG A 82 17.92 22.52 43.36
C ARG A 82 16.89 23.62 43.04
N LEU A 83 15.66 23.34 43.51
CA LEU A 83 14.72 24.31 44.06
C LEU A 83 15.17 24.80 45.44
N PRO A 84 14.96 26.09 45.81
CA PRO A 84 14.85 26.52 47.19
C PRO A 84 13.38 26.61 47.64
N ARG A 85 13.18 26.22 48.89
CA ARG A 85 11.96 26.33 49.69
C ARG A 85 11.70 27.77 50.09
N GLY A 86 10.42 28.16 50.15
CA GLY A 86 9.95 29.36 50.85
C GLY A 86 8.49 29.16 51.21
N GLY A 87 8.21 28.86 52.48
CA GLY A 87 6.86 28.82 53.03
C GLY A 87 6.44 30.19 53.53
N HIS A 88 5.13 30.44 53.56
CA HIS A 88 4.50 31.34 54.52
C HIS A 88 3.05 30.91 54.75
N ASP A 89 2.72 30.74 56.02
CA ASP A 89 1.40 30.50 56.59
C ASP A 89 0.49 31.73 56.43
N GLY A 90 -0.82 31.50 56.34
CA GLY A 90 -1.83 32.54 56.42
C GLY A 90 -3.25 32.01 56.28
N GLN A 91 -3.84 31.59 57.39
CA GLN A 91 -5.29 31.35 57.51
C GLN A 91 -6.08 32.65 57.34
N GLN A 92 -7.25 32.58 56.70
CA GLN A 92 -8.59 32.90 57.27
C GLN A 92 -9.58 33.32 56.17
N GLY A 93 -10.86 32.97 56.38
CA GLY A 93 -11.99 33.60 55.70
C GLY A 93 -12.90 32.63 54.96
N ARG A 94 -13.89 32.08 55.67
CA ARG A 94 -15.07 31.46 55.06
C ARG A 94 -15.95 32.59 54.50
N ASP A 95 -16.44 32.44 53.27
CA ASP A 95 -17.75 32.93 52.88
C ASP A 95 -18.35 31.99 51.83
N LEU A 96 -19.57 31.56 52.12
CA LEU A 96 -20.43 30.73 51.29
C LEU A 96 -21.09 31.64 50.25
N ASP A 97 -20.78 31.45 48.97
CA ASP A 97 -21.68 31.86 47.90
C ASP A 97 -22.06 30.64 47.06
N THR A 98 -23.34 30.30 47.11
CA THR A 98 -23.93 29.15 46.41
C THR A 98 -24.38 29.62 45.04
N GLY A 99 -23.43 29.96 44.19
CA GLY A 99 -23.67 30.24 42.78
C GLY A 99 -23.95 28.93 42.04
N ARG A 100 -25.22 28.64 41.77
CA ARG A 100 -25.67 27.54 40.91
C ARG A 100 -25.19 27.82 39.48
N GLN A 101 -23.99 27.37 39.15
CA GLN A 101 -23.44 27.43 37.80
C GLN A 101 -24.11 26.31 37.00
N GLU A 102 -25.05 26.67 36.13
CA GLU A 102 -25.54 25.78 35.08
C GLU A 102 -24.36 25.50 34.14
N VAL A 103 -23.70 24.36 34.38
CA VAL A 103 -22.72 23.81 33.45
C VAL A 103 -23.52 23.25 32.28
N THR A 104 -23.79 24.09 31.29
CA THR A 104 -24.21 23.65 29.96
C THR A 104 -23.06 22.83 29.40
N ALA A 105 -23.05 21.53 29.68
CA ALA A 105 -22.14 20.60 29.06
C ALA A 105 -22.49 20.56 27.58
N THR A 106 -21.82 21.38 26.79
CA THR A 106 -21.62 21.09 25.38
C THR A 106 -20.87 19.77 25.35
N VAL A 107 -21.61 18.67 25.22
CA VAL A 107 -21.05 17.38 24.85
C VAL A 107 -20.56 17.57 23.42
N THR A 108 -19.31 18.01 23.28
CA THR A 108 -18.58 17.83 22.05
C THR A 108 -18.60 16.33 21.79
N PRO A 109 -19.12 15.86 20.63
CA PRO A 109 -19.00 14.46 20.30
C PRO A 109 -17.53 14.09 20.42
N LEU A 110 -17.21 13.10 21.26
CA LEU A 110 -15.92 12.46 21.23
C LEU A 110 -15.80 11.82 19.85
N GLU A 111 -15.16 12.52 18.91
CA GLU A 111 -14.72 11.92 17.67
C GLU A 111 -13.65 10.90 18.02
N PHE A 112 -14.10 9.66 18.19
CA PHE A 112 -13.25 8.50 18.39
C PHE A 112 -12.47 8.22 17.10
N HIS A 113 -11.29 8.81 16.98
CA HIS A 113 -10.29 8.40 16.01
C HIS A 113 -9.46 7.25 16.59
N ALA A 114 -9.92 6.01 16.41
CA ALA A 114 -9.08 4.84 16.65
C ALA A 114 -7.88 4.84 15.67
N PRO A 115 -6.68 4.45 16.12
CA PRO A 115 -5.46 5.24 16.00
C PRO A 115 -4.77 5.10 14.63
N LEU A 116 -4.33 6.23 14.08
CA LEU A 116 -3.51 6.34 12.86
C LEU A 116 -2.30 5.38 12.87
N VAL A 117 -1.75 5.10 14.06
CA VAL A 117 -0.63 4.16 14.28
C VAL A 117 -0.94 2.72 13.80
N GLN A 118 -2.17 2.22 14.00
CA GLN A 118 -2.50 0.83 13.63
C GLN A 118 -2.63 0.66 12.10
N GLU A 119 -3.05 1.70 11.39
CA GLU A 119 -3.15 1.68 9.94
C GLU A 119 -1.78 1.78 9.28
N ASP A 120 -0.90 2.64 9.80
CA ASP A 120 0.46 2.76 9.30
C ASP A 120 1.28 1.49 9.55
N GLU A 121 1.13 0.85 10.71
CA GLU A 121 1.74 -0.46 10.96
C GLU A 121 1.27 -1.51 9.95
N ALA A 122 -0.01 -1.48 9.59
CA ALA A 122 -0.56 -2.40 8.60
C ALA A 122 -0.05 -2.14 7.17
N ARG A 123 -0.03 -0.87 6.74
CA ARG A 123 0.55 -0.45 5.45
C ARG A 123 2.02 -0.83 5.36
N ALA A 124 2.79 -0.51 6.40
CA ALA A 124 4.20 -0.87 6.51
C ALA A 124 4.41 -2.39 6.48
N GLY A 125 3.51 -3.16 7.10
CA GLY A 125 3.51 -4.62 7.08
C GLY A 125 3.35 -5.19 5.67
N TYR A 126 2.42 -4.67 4.87
CA TYR A 126 2.26 -5.11 3.47
C TYR A 126 3.43 -4.70 2.59
N TYR A 127 3.99 -3.50 2.74
CA TYR A 127 5.23 -3.15 2.04
C TYR A 127 6.38 -4.08 2.42
N ALA A 128 6.50 -4.48 3.69
CA ALA A 128 7.51 -5.45 4.13
C ALA A 128 7.32 -6.82 3.46
N LEU A 129 6.08 -7.31 3.45
CA LEU A 129 5.72 -8.58 2.82
C LEU A 129 6.05 -8.58 1.33
N LEU A 130 5.60 -7.56 0.61
CA LEU A 130 5.86 -7.41 -0.82
C LEU A 130 7.36 -7.28 -1.11
N GLY A 131 8.09 -6.50 -0.30
CA GLY A 131 9.54 -6.42 -0.37
C GLY A 131 10.20 -7.79 -0.27
N ARG A 132 9.80 -8.61 0.71
CA ARG A 132 10.36 -9.96 0.90
C ARG A 132 10.03 -10.91 -0.25
N LEU A 133 8.79 -10.89 -0.75
CA LEU A 133 8.33 -11.74 -1.84
C LEU A 133 9.03 -11.41 -3.16
N PHE A 134 9.23 -10.14 -3.47
CA PHE A 134 9.84 -9.73 -4.73
C PHE A 134 11.36 -9.69 -4.72
N TYR A 135 12.03 -9.83 -3.58
CA TYR A 135 13.49 -9.81 -3.51
C TYR A 135 14.15 -11.20 -3.59
N ALA A 136 13.50 -12.25 -3.07
CA ALA A 136 14.13 -13.57 -2.96
C ALA A 136 13.16 -14.76 -2.93
N GLY A 137 11.90 -14.60 -3.36
CA GLY A 137 10.93 -15.69 -3.25
C GLY A 137 10.42 -15.94 -1.82
N PRO A 138 9.28 -16.64 -1.65
CA PRO A 138 8.83 -17.08 -0.34
C PRO A 138 9.54 -18.36 0.11
N ASP A 139 10.01 -18.39 1.36
CA ASP A 139 10.41 -19.63 2.01
C ASP A 139 9.21 -20.29 2.74
N ALA A 140 9.41 -21.50 3.26
CA ALA A 140 8.37 -22.23 3.98
C ALA A 140 7.82 -21.45 5.20
N GLN A 141 8.67 -20.67 5.87
CA GLN A 141 8.24 -19.83 6.98
C GLN A 141 7.31 -18.72 6.51
N LEU A 142 7.67 -18.02 5.43
CA LEU A 142 6.86 -16.94 4.88
C LEU A 142 5.53 -17.46 4.34
N LEU A 143 5.53 -18.59 3.62
CA LEU A 143 4.29 -19.24 3.19
C LEU A 143 3.42 -19.60 4.39
N GLY A 144 4.01 -20.17 5.44
CA GLY A 144 3.31 -20.47 6.69
C GLY A 144 2.68 -19.24 7.34
N ILE A 145 3.38 -18.11 7.37
CA ILE A 145 2.86 -16.84 7.89
C ILE A 145 1.65 -16.37 7.07
N ILE A 146 1.76 -16.36 5.74
CA ILE A 146 0.67 -15.92 4.84
C ILE A 146 -0.54 -16.87 4.95
N ALA A 147 -0.29 -18.18 4.99
CA ALA A 147 -1.29 -19.23 5.05
C ALA A 147 -2.15 -19.19 6.31
N ASN A 148 -1.56 -18.77 7.45
CA ASN A 148 -2.20 -18.70 8.76
C ASN A 148 -2.63 -17.28 9.14
N ALA A 149 -2.45 -16.30 8.27
CA ALA A 149 -2.90 -14.95 8.55
C ALA A 149 -4.43 -14.86 8.53
N ASP A 150 -4.96 -13.99 9.37
CA ASP A 150 -6.40 -13.79 9.47
C ASP A 150 -6.99 -13.39 8.12
N GLU A 151 -8.14 -13.99 7.79
CA GLU A 151 -8.91 -13.55 6.64
C GLU A 151 -9.41 -12.13 6.88
N ILE A 152 -9.39 -11.36 5.80
CA ILE A 152 -10.00 -10.05 5.82
C ILE A 152 -11.51 -10.24 5.63
N VAL A 153 -12.29 -9.95 6.66
CA VAL A 153 -13.75 -9.99 6.56
C VAL A 153 -14.19 -8.77 5.77
N ALA A 154 -14.62 -9.01 4.53
CA ALA A 154 -15.17 -7.95 3.72
C ALA A 154 -16.50 -7.47 4.31
N GLY A 155 -16.68 -6.15 4.43
CA GLY A 155 -17.97 -5.57 4.76
C GLY A 155 -19.01 -5.81 3.65
N ALA A 156 -20.19 -5.18 3.77
CA ALA A 156 -21.28 -5.30 2.80
C ALA A 156 -20.91 -4.96 1.34
N GLU A 157 -19.77 -4.31 1.11
CA GLU A 157 -19.10 -4.23 -0.19
C GLU A 157 -17.83 -5.09 -0.14
N GLN A 158 -17.76 -6.14 -0.96
CA GLN A 158 -16.58 -7.01 -1.04
C GLN A 158 -15.37 -6.19 -1.50
N SER A 159 -14.45 -5.86 -0.58
CA SER A 159 -13.23 -5.14 -0.93
C SER A 159 -12.35 -6.00 -1.83
N ALA A 160 -11.94 -5.47 -2.99
CA ALA A 160 -11.02 -6.15 -3.91
C ALA A 160 -9.72 -6.58 -3.21
N LEU A 161 -9.20 -5.74 -2.31
CA LEU A 161 -8.05 -6.06 -1.47
C LEU A 161 -8.29 -7.27 -0.56
N ALA A 162 -9.46 -7.34 0.09
CA ALA A 162 -9.83 -8.47 0.93
C ALA A 162 -9.87 -9.79 0.13
N SER A 163 -10.49 -9.74 -1.05
CA SER A 163 -10.56 -10.90 -1.95
C SER A 163 -9.15 -11.35 -2.38
N ALA A 164 -8.30 -10.41 -2.82
CA ALA A 164 -6.95 -10.71 -3.27
C ALA A 164 -6.06 -11.28 -2.14
N TRP A 165 -6.20 -10.75 -0.92
CA TRP A 165 -5.51 -11.27 0.27
C TRP A 165 -5.94 -12.70 0.60
N ASN A 166 -7.26 -12.95 0.68
CA ASN A 166 -7.77 -14.27 1.03
C ASN A 166 -7.41 -15.32 -0.06
N ALA A 167 -7.36 -14.90 -1.33
CA ALA A 167 -6.87 -15.74 -2.42
C ALA A 167 -5.37 -16.04 -2.29
N LEU A 168 -4.54 -15.05 -1.95
CA LEU A 168 -3.11 -15.25 -1.69
C LEU A 168 -2.87 -16.19 -0.49
N ALA A 169 -3.62 -16.01 0.60
CA ALA A 169 -3.57 -16.90 1.77
C ALA A 169 -3.96 -18.34 1.41
N THR A 170 -4.99 -18.52 0.58
CA THR A 170 -5.40 -19.83 0.08
C THR A 170 -4.34 -20.46 -0.82
N ALA A 171 -3.73 -19.69 -1.72
CA ALA A 171 -2.64 -20.17 -2.56
C ALA A 171 -1.43 -20.57 -1.70
N ALA A 172 -1.08 -19.77 -0.68
CA ALA A 172 0.02 -20.08 0.23
C ALA A 172 -0.21 -21.38 1.02
N ARG A 173 -1.46 -21.70 1.41
CA ARG A 173 -1.81 -22.98 2.06
C ARG A 173 -1.57 -24.21 1.18
N ALA A 174 -1.72 -24.06 -0.13
CA ALA A 174 -1.57 -25.15 -1.10
C ALA A 174 -0.17 -25.20 -1.74
N MET A 175 0.66 -24.18 -1.51
CA MET A 175 1.94 -24.00 -2.19
C MET A 175 3.08 -24.68 -1.42
N GLU A 176 3.98 -25.31 -2.18
CA GLU A 176 5.21 -25.90 -1.67
C GLU A 176 6.36 -24.90 -1.85
N ALA A 177 7.24 -24.78 -0.85
CA ALA A 177 8.21 -23.69 -0.79
C ALA A 177 9.26 -23.77 -1.90
N GLU A 178 9.75 -24.98 -2.21
CA GLU A 178 10.72 -25.19 -3.28
C GLU A 178 10.10 -24.83 -4.63
N ALA A 179 8.86 -25.28 -4.88
CA ALA A 179 8.10 -24.89 -6.08
C ALA A 179 7.91 -23.37 -6.20
N ALA A 180 7.58 -22.66 -5.11
CA ALA A 180 7.39 -21.21 -5.14
C ALA A 180 8.69 -20.43 -5.36
N CYS A 181 9.81 -20.92 -4.80
CA CYS A 181 11.14 -20.37 -5.06
C CYS A 181 11.57 -20.59 -6.52
N LEU A 182 11.33 -21.78 -7.07
CA LEU A 182 11.59 -22.06 -8.48
C LEU A 182 10.77 -21.15 -9.39
N GLU A 183 9.48 -20.96 -9.10
CA GLU A 183 8.63 -20.03 -9.84
C GLU A 183 9.17 -18.59 -9.77
N TYR A 184 9.59 -18.13 -8.58
CA TYR A 184 10.23 -16.82 -8.41
C TYR A 184 11.46 -16.68 -9.32
N ASP A 185 12.37 -17.66 -9.27
CA ASP A 185 13.61 -17.65 -10.04
C ASP A 185 13.31 -17.66 -11.54
N GLU A 186 12.35 -18.46 -12.00
CA GLU A 186 12.01 -18.55 -13.42
C GLU A 186 11.41 -17.25 -14.00
N ILE A 187 10.69 -16.49 -13.19
CA ILE A 187 9.96 -15.29 -13.63
C ILE A 187 10.80 -14.02 -13.45
N LEU A 188 11.43 -13.86 -12.28
CA LEU A 188 12.02 -12.59 -11.85
C LEU A 188 13.55 -12.54 -11.88
N VAL A 189 14.22 -13.69 -11.93
CA VAL A 189 15.68 -13.78 -12.00
C VAL A 189 16.11 -14.25 -13.40
N GLY A 190 15.68 -15.44 -13.78
CA GLY A 190 15.98 -16.13 -15.03
C GLY A 190 17.45 -16.57 -15.13
N THR A 191 17.71 -17.62 -15.92
CA THR A 191 19.07 -17.99 -16.35
C THR A 191 19.47 -17.17 -17.59
N GLY A 192 19.61 -15.86 -17.42
CA GLY A 192 20.05 -14.94 -18.48
C GLY A 192 19.22 -13.66 -18.53
N LYS A 193 17.99 -13.72 -19.06
CA LYS A 193 17.03 -12.62 -19.03
C LYS A 193 15.78 -13.07 -18.30
N ALA A 194 15.48 -12.42 -17.17
CA ALA A 194 14.23 -12.59 -16.47
C ALA A 194 13.04 -12.35 -17.41
N GLU A 195 12.00 -13.18 -17.30
CA GLU A 195 10.76 -13.02 -18.06
C GLU A 195 10.08 -11.69 -17.71
N VAL A 196 10.14 -11.32 -16.44
CA VAL A 196 9.66 -10.06 -15.90
C VAL A 196 10.81 -9.31 -15.26
N THR A 197 10.96 -8.03 -15.62
CA THR A 197 12.00 -7.17 -15.05
C THR A 197 11.54 -6.60 -13.70
N PRO A 198 12.28 -6.77 -12.59
CA PRO A 198 11.88 -6.25 -11.28
C PRO A 198 12.28 -4.78 -11.04
N TYR A 199 12.66 -4.04 -12.08
CA TYR A 199 13.12 -2.65 -11.96
C TYR A 199 12.06 -1.66 -12.40
N ALA A 200 11.71 -0.71 -11.54
CA ALA A 200 10.69 0.30 -11.84
C ALA A 200 11.01 1.10 -13.11
N SER A 201 12.28 1.43 -13.36
CA SER A 201 12.69 2.20 -14.54
C SER A 201 12.31 1.54 -15.87
N TYR A 202 12.12 0.22 -15.90
CA TYR A 202 11.65 -0.50 -17.08
C TYR A 202 10.21 -0.12 -17.46
N TYR A 203 9.39 0.21 -16.47
CA TYR A 203 7.96 0.52 -16.65
C TYR A 203 7.66 2.02 -16.69
N LEU A 204 8.64 2.87 -16.35
CA LEU A 204 8.50 4.32 -16.37
C LEU A 204 8.73 4.87 -17.79
N VAL A 205 7.65 5.30 -18.45
CA VAL A 205 7.71 5.87 -19.80
C VAL A 205 8.33 7.28 -19.77
N GLY A 206 9.19 7.59 -20.75
CA GLY A 206 9.57 8.97 -21.09
C GLY A 206 10.73 9.58 -20.30
N THR A 207 11.35 8.85 -19.36
CA THR A 207 12.57 9.30 -18.68
C THR A 207 13.67 8.26 -18.84
N GLY A 208 14.88 8.69 -19.20
CA GLY A 208 16.02 7.77 -19.33
C GLY A 208 16.32 7.12 -17.97
N ARG A 209 16.52 5.79 -17.97
CA ARG A 209 16.83 4.99 -16.77
C ARG A 209 17.88 5.64 -15.85
N GLU A 210 18.96 6.16 -16.44
CA GLU A 210 20.02 6.85 -15.68
C GLU A 210 19.54 8.06 -14.90
N LYS A 211 18.60 8.84 -15.47
CA LYS A 211 18.02 10.02 -14.80
C LYS A 211 17.11 9.59 -13.64
N ILE A 212 16.33 8.53 -13.82
CA ILE A 212 15.49 7.95 -12.75
C ILE A 212 16.39 7.50 -11.60
N LEU A 213 17.44 6.73 -11.89
CA LEU A 213 18.37 6.23 -10.88
C LEU A 213 19.15 7.34 -10.17
N ALA A 214 19.64 8.34 -10.91
CA ALA A 214 20.33 9.48 -10.32
C ALA A 214 19.43 10.26 -9.35
N ARG A 215 18.16 10.48 -9.73
CA ARG A 215 17.17 11.13 -8.86
C ARG A 215 16.89 10.28 -7.63
N LEU A 216 16.64 8.99 -7.81
CA LEU A 216 16.35 8.06 -6.73
C LEU A 216 17.50 8.04 -5.72
N ARG A 217 18.76 7.95 -6.17
CA ARG A 217 19.93 8.04 -5.28
C ARG A 217 19.97 9.35 -4.50
N GLY A 218 19.66 10.48 -5.13
CA GLY A 218 19.57 11.77 -4.45
C GLY A 218 18.49 11.78 -3.36
N GLU A 219 17.32 11.23 -3.64
CA GLU A 219 16.24 11.10 -2.65
C GLU A 219 16.61 10.16 -1.50
N LEU A 220 17.22 9.01 -1.79
CA LEU A 220 17.71 8.08 -0.77
C LEU A 220 18.76 8.73 0.14
N LEU A 221 19.73 9.46 -0.44
CA LEU A 221 20.72 10.22 0.32
C LEU A 221 20.06 11.26 1.23
N GLY A 222 19.03 11.96 0.75
CA GLY A 222 18.24 12.91 1.54
C GLY A 222 17.51 12.28 2.72
N LEU A 223 17.16 10.99 2.62
CA LEU A 223 16.57 10.19 3.70
C LEU A 223 17.64 9.55 4.62
N GLY A 224 18.93 9.74 4.34
CA GLY A 224 20.02 9.05 5.05
C GLY A 224 20.07 7.56 4.74
N LEU A 225 19.49 7.13 3.62
CA LEU A 225 19.50 5.75 3.14
C LEU A 225 20.62 5.57 2.12
N ALA A 226 21.29 4.42 2.20
CA ALA A 226 22.27 3.98 1.23
C ALA A 226 22.02 2.51 0.92
N ARG A 227 22.44 2.08 -0.28
CA ARG A 227 22.42 0.68 -0.66
C ARG A 227 23.33 -0.12 0.28
N SER A 228 22.87 -1.28 0.73
CA SER A 228 23.73 -2.19 1.49
C SER A 228 24.88 -2.68 0.60
N GLU A 229 26.07 -2.89 1.19
CA GLU A 229 27.22 -3.45 0.45
C GLU A 229 26.95 -4.87 -0.08
N ALA A 230 26.04 -5.61 0.57
CA ALA A 230 25.62 -6.93 0.15
C ALA A 230 24.56 -6.94 -0.97
N ALA A 231 23.98 -5.78 -1.30
CA ALA A 231 22.94 -5.68 -2.33
C ALA A 231 23.58 -5.39 -3.69
N HIS A 232 23.42 -6.33 -4.63
CA HIS A 232 23.91 -6.19 -6.00
C HIS A 232 22.92 -5.48 -6.91
N GLU A 233 21.64 -5.43 -6.51
CA GLU A 233 20.58 -4.82 -7.29
C GLU A 233 20.69 -3.27 -7.36
N PRO A 234 20.33 -2.67 -8.49
CA PRO A 234 20.04 -1.24 -8.60
C PRO A 234 18.98 -0.77 -7.61
N GLU A 235 19.03 0.51 -7.25
CA GLU A 235 18.16 1.09 -6.22
C GLU A 235 16.67 1.11 -6.62
N ASP A 236 16.37 1.02 -7.92
CA ASP A 236 14.99 1.03 -8.45
C ASP A 236 14.34 -0.36 -8.53
N HIS A 237 14.96 -1.38 -7.92
CA HIS A 237 14.33 -2.68 -7.73
C HIS A 237 13.02 -2.52 -6.94
N MET A 238 11.92 -3.12 -7.39
CA MET A 238 10.57 -2.94 -6.81
C MET A 238 10.55 -3.25 -5.31
N ALA A 239 11.19 -4.34 -4.88
CA ALA A 239 11.35 -4.66 -3.46
C ALA A 239 12.04 -3.54 -2.65
N GLY A 240 13.05 -2.92 -3.25
CA GLY A 240 13.74 -1.80 -2.64
C GLY A 240 12.86 -0.56 -2.49
N LEU A 241 12.04 -0.25 -3.50
CA LEU A 241 11.08 0.84 -3.42
C LEU A 241 10.02 0.60 -2.33
N PHE A 242 9.59 -0.65 -2.14
CA PHE A 242 8.69 -1.02 -1.05
C PHE A 242 9.33 -0.83 0.32
N ASP A 243 10.62 -1.15 0.48
CA ASP A 243 11.36 -0.86 1.71
C ASP A 243 11.47 0.64 2.00
N VAL A 244 11.65 1.47 0.96
CA VAL A 244 11.67 2.92 1.11
C VAL A 244 10.30 3.46 1.54
N MET A 245 9.20 2.98 0.95
CA MET A 245 7.85 3.34 1.40
C MET A 245 7.62 2.92 2.85
N ARG A 246 8.02 1.71 3.23
CA ARG A 246 7.95 1.23 4.62
C ARG A 246 8.74 2.14 5.56
N HIS A 247 9.92 2.60 5.14
CA HIS A 247 10.70 3.57 5.91
C HIS A 247 9.98 4.92 6.02
N LEU A 248 9.44 5.46 4.92
CA LEU A 248 8.72 6.74 4.94
C LEU A 248 7.49 6.70 5.85
N ILE A 249 6.76 5.60 5.89
CA ILE A 249 5.64 5.39 6.83
C ILE A 249 6.14 5.40 8.27
N SER A 250 7.30 4.78 8.55
CA SER A 250 7.87 4.78 9.91
C SER A 250 8.32 6.16 10.40
N LEU A 251 8.45 7.16 9.51
CA LEU A 251 8.75 8.54 9.87
C LEU A 251 7.51 9.32 10.33
N GLY A 252 6.32 8.72 10.28
CA GLY A 252 5.06 9.28 10.77
C GLY A 252 4.08 9.70 9.68
N SER A 253 2.95 10.23 10.12
CA SER A 253 1.78 10.55 9.28
C SER A 253 1.24 11.96 9.49
N GLU A 254 2.12 12.86 9.92
CA GLU A 254 1.88 14.31 9.82
C GLU A 254 1.87 14.73 8.33
N ASP A 255 1.21 15.83 7.98
CA ASP A 255 1.02 16.29 6.58
C ASP A 255 2.31 16.28 5.76
N ALA A 256 3.40 16.82 6.32
CA ALA A 256 4.70 16.84 5.62
C ALA A 256 5.29 15.44 5.39
N ALA A 257 5.01 14.48 6.26
CA ALA A 257 5.41 13.08 6.08
C ALA A 257 4.53 12.38 5.04
N LEU A 258 3.23 12.62 5.05
CA LEU A 258 2.29 12.08 4.06
C LEU A 258 2.57 12.63 2.65
N GLN A 259 2.90 13.90 2.51
CA GLN A 259 3.35 14.48 1.23
C GLN A 259 4.64 13.83 0.72
N ARG A 260 5.58 13.46 1.62
CA ARG A 260 6.78 12.70 1.24
C ARG A 260 6.43 11.29 0.77
N GLN A 261 5.54 10.60 1.49
CA GLN A 261 5.04 9.27 1.11
C GLN A 261 4.36 9.31 -0.27
N GLN A 262 3.39 10.21 -0.45
CA GLN A 262 2.68 10.41 -1.72
C GLN A 262 3.65 10.74 -2.85
N GLY A 263 4.54 11.71 -2.66
CA GLY A 263 5.48 12.12 -3.69
C GLY A 263 6.40 10.98 -4.15
N PHE A 264 6.92 10.17 -3.21
CA PHE A 264 7.74 9.01 -3.56
C PHE A 264 6.90 7.94 -4.28
N PHE A 265 5.73 7.61 -3.74
CA PHE A 265 4.81 6.64 -4.31
C PHE A 265 4.44 6.99 -5.75
N GLU A 266 3.99 8.23 -6.01
CA GLU A 266 3.56 8.69 -7.34
C GLU A 266 4.69 8.69 -8.37
N ARG A 267 5.93 9.01 -7.94
CA ARG A 267 7.08 9.07 -8.83
C ARG A 267 7.55 7.69 -9.26
N TYR A 268 7.67 6.76 -8.32
CA TYR A 268 8.37 5.50 -8.56
C TYR A 268 7.46 4.27 -8.60
N ILE A 269 6.43 4.21 -7.76
CA ILE A 269 5.59 3.00 -7.59
C ILE A 269 4.32 3.09 -8.43
N ALA A 270 3.52 4.15 -8.27
CA ALA A 270 2.20 4.30 -8.90
C ALA A 270 2.22 4.10 -10.42
N ARG A 271 3.30 4.56 -11.06
CA ARG A 271 3.49 4.53 -12.51
C ARG A 271 4.10 3.22 -13.02
N SER A 272 4.79 2.48 -12.16
CA SER A 272 5.52 1.26 -12.55
C SER A 272 4.75 -0.02 -12.21
N TYR A 273 4.04 -0.04 -11.07
CA TYR A 273 3.37 -1.24 -10.58
C TYR A 273 2.34 -1.84 -11.57
N PRO A 274 1.56 -1.07 -12.35
CA PRO A 274 0.59 -1.66 -13.27
C PRO A 274 1.28 -2.48 -14.36
N GLY A 275 2.40 -1.95 -14.90
CA GLY A 275 3.21 -2.65 -15.89
C GLY A 275 3.90 -3.88 -15.30
N PHE A 276 4.42 -3.76 -14.08
CA PHE A 276 5.08 -4.85 -13.36
C PHE A 276 4.12 -6.00 -13.04
N CYS A 277 3.01 -5.72 -12.36
CA CYS A 277 2.00 -6.72 -12.02
C CYS A 277 1.36 -7.32 -13.29
N GLY A 278 1.11 -6.50 -14.30
CA GLY A 278 0.58 -6.94 -15.59
C GLY A 278 1.55 -7.87 -16.34
N ALA A 279 2.87 -7.67 -16.20
CA ALA A 279 3.87 -8.57 -16.77
C ALA A 279 3.89 -9.94 -16.07
N ILE A 280 3.84 -9.96 -14.73
CA ILE A 280 3.74 -11.22 -13.95
C ILE A 280 2.47 -11.98 -14.31
N SER A 281 1.32 -11.31 -14.33
CA SER A 281 0.03 -11.95 -14.61
C SER A 281 -0.05 -12.56 -16.02
N LYS A 282 0.74 -12.06 -16.98
CA LYS A 282 0.82 -12.58 -18.35
C LYS A 282 1.80 -13.74 -18.51
N SER A 283 2.66 -13.99 -17.52
CA SER A 283 3.57 -15.12 -17.56
C SER A 283 2.80 -16.43 -17.48
N GLU A 284 3.10 -17.37 -18.38
CA GLU A 284 2.55 -18.72 -18.36
C GLU A 284 3.11 -19.54 -17.20
N LYS A 285 4.30 -19.19 -16.70
CA LYS A 285 4.95 -19.83 -15.56
C LYS A 285 4.40 -19.36 -14.22
N ALA A 286 3.72 -18.21 -14.19
CA ALA A 286 3.11 -17.70 -12.97
C ALA A 286 1.97 -18.62 -12.50
N ASN A 287 2.08 -19.11 -11.29
CA ASN A 287 1.07 -19.79 -10.52
C ASN A 287 0.85 -19.04 -9.20
N PHE A 288 1.75 -19.20 -8.22
CA PHE A 288 1.72 -18.46 -6.96
C PHE A 288 1.88 -16.95 -7.17
N TYR A 289 2.81 -16.55 -8.03
CA TYR A 289 3.11 -15.14 -8.30
C TYR A 289 1.99 -14.41 -9.01
N ARG A 290 1.04 -15.12 -9.65
CA ARG A 290 -0.19 -14.49 -10.13
C ARG A 290 -1.04 -13.97 -8.98
N HIS A 291 -1.12 -14.70 -7.87
CA HIS A 291 -1.80 -14.25 -6.65
C HIS A 291 -1.02 -13.11 -5.96
N VAL A 292 0.31 -13.21 -5.92
CA VAL A 292 1.16 -12.13 -5.39
C VAL A 292 0.98 -10.84 -6.20
N ALA A 293 0.98 -10.91 -7.53
CA ALA A 293 0.75 -9.76 -8.40
C ALA A 293 -0.64 -9.17 -8.23
N HIS A 294 -1.68 -9.99 -8.14
CA HIS A 294 -3.06 -9.53 -7.94
C HIS A 294 -3.25 -8.85 -6.58
N PHE A 295 -2.67 -9.40 -5.51
CA PHE A 295 -2.64 -8.76 -4.20
C PHE A 295 -1.88 -7.44 -4.23
N THR A 296 -0.69 -7.42 -4.86
CA THR A 296 0.13 -6.21 -5.02
C THR A 296 -0.66 -5.09 -5.72
N GLU A 297 -1.28 -5.39 -6.85
CA GLU A 297 -2.09 -4.43 -7.61
C GLU A 297 -3.26 -3.90 -6.77
N SER A 298 -3.97 -4.80 -6.08
CA SER A 298 -5.11 -4.43 -5.23
C SER A 298 -4.67 -3.54 -4.07
N PHE A 299 -3.56 -3.86 -3.39
CA PHE A 299 -3.02 -3.06 -2.30
C PHE A 299 -2.57 -1.67 -2.78
N LEU A 300 -1.77 -1.62 -3.84
CA LEU A 300 -1.23 -0.36 -4.35
C LEU A 300 -2.33 0.54 -4.94
N MET A 301 -3.43 -0.03 -5.43
CA MET A 301 -4.61 0.73 -5.83
C MET A 301 -5.29 1.41 -4.64
N VAL A 302 -5.46 0.70 -3.51
CA VAL A 302 -5.98 1.28 -2.27
C VAL A 302 -5.04 2.36 -1.75
N GLU A 303 -3.73 2.08 -1.76
CA GLU A 303 -2.71 3.03 -1.33
C GLU A 303 -2.72 4.32 -2.17
N ALA A 304 -2.84 4.20 -3.49
CA ALA A 304 -2.93 5.36 -4.39
C ALA A 304 -4.13 6.25 -4.04
N GLU A 305 -5.28 5.65 -3.71
CA GLU A 305 -6.46 6.41 -3.31
C GLU A 305 -6.31 7.01 -1.90
N ALA A 306 -5.64 6.30 -0.99
CA ALA A 306 -5.38 6.80 0.35
C ALA A 306 -4.46 8.05 0.34
N LEU A 307 -3.43 8.04 -0.51
CA LEU A 307 -2.42 9.11 -0.56
C LEU A 307 -2.88 10.36 -1.33
N LYS A 308 -3.86 10.27 -2.25
CA LYS A 308 -4.40 11.41 -3.03
C LYS A 308 -5.04 12.53 -2.20
N VAL A 309 -5.34 12.28 -0.93
CA VAL A 309 -6.08 13.22 -0.08
C VAL A 309 -5.17 14.20 0.66
N PHE A 310 -3.86 14.05 0.50
CA PHE A 310 -2.82 14.90 1.07
C PHE A 310 -2.04 15.63 -0.03
#